data_AF-A0A3D0GA87-F1
#
_entry.id   AF-A0A3D0GA87-F1
#
_cell.length_a   1.000
_cell.length_b   1.000
_cell.length_c   1.000
_cell.angle_alpha   90.00
_cell.angle_beta   90.00
_cell.angle_gamma   90.00
#
_symmetry.space_group_name_H-M   'P 1'
#
loop_
_entity.id
_entity.type
_entity.pdbx_description
1 polymer ?
#
loop_
_entity_poly.entity_id
_entity_poly.type
_entity_poly.pdbx_seq_one_letter_code
_entity_poly.pdbx_strand_id
1 'polypeptide(L)'
;MRSIASLSLAALALAACSPTMPDSGAGAGTAQSSGVTGLPEAAAVSSQPIGATSEGQAVAAEAAQALGLSTPAQTADVGAPMNAMSSSSTLATGTSEAAVETGAPASPAALSDEQNFQAVSSRESIQSDAERLAENRAQYVQIQPTELPQREGGGGASIVQYALQTTNAKGQQMYNRANFNAEARFQRNCAKYPSSDRAQEAFLDAGGPQRDRMGLDPDGDGFACYWDPAPFRAAKAGAPDVVTQYVDVETPGVSE
;
A
#
# COMPACT_ATOMS: atom_id res chain seq x y z
N MET A 1 21.36 -15.92 -62.20
CA MET A 1 22.10 -15.45 -61.01
C MET A 1 21.80 -13.97 -60.74
N ARG A 2 20.58 -13.61 -60.32
CA ARG A 2 20.25 -12.23 -59.88
C ARG A 2 19.11 -12.15 -58.85
N SER A 3 18.39 -13.24 -58.58
CA SER A 3 17.22 -13.23 -57.68
C SER A 3 17.44 -13.85 -56.29
N ILE A 4 18.68 -14.16 -55.91
CA ILE A 4 18.98 -14.74 -54.58
C ILE A 4 19.48 -13.64 -53.60
N ALA A 5 19.84 -12.46 -54.10
CA ALA A 5 20.38 -11.38 -53.27
C ALA A 5 19.32 -10.57 -52.49
N SER A 6 18.04 -10.71 -52.84
CA SER A 6 16.96 -9.89 -52.28
C SER A 6 16.21 -10.54 -51.10
N LEU A 7 16.41 -11.82 -50.82
CA LEU A 7 15.74 -12.51 -49.71
C LEU A 7 16.55 -12.47 -48.40
N SER A 8 17.86 -12.27 -48.47
CA SER A 8 18.77 -12.19 -47.31
C SER A 8 18.76 -10.84 -46.61
N LEU A 9 18.19 -9.79 -47.22
CA LEU A 9 18.16 -8.44 -46.63
C LEU A 9 16.95 -8.20 -45.70
N ALA A 10 15.91 -9.05 -45.77
CA ALA A 10 14.70 -8.90 -44.95
C ALA A 10 14.77 -9.61 -43.59
N ALA A 11 15.69 -10.57 -43.40
CA ALA A 11 15.83 -11.32 -42.15
C ALA A 11 16.72 -10.64 -41.10
N LEU A 12 17.45 -9.58 -41.46
CA LEU A 12 18.39 -8.90 -40.55
C LEU A 12 17.77 -7.72 -39.76
N ALA A 13 16.52 -7.36 -40.03
CA ALA A 13 15.89 -6.18 -39.43
C ALA A 13 15.06 -6.47 -38.15
N LEU A 14 14.91 -7.74 -37.73
CA LEU A 14 14.03 -8.12 -36.61
C LEU A 14 14.75 -8.43 -35.28
N ALA A 15 16.08 -8.39 -35.21
CA ALA A 15 16.84 -8.73 -34.01
C ALA A 15 17.36 -7.52 -33.20
N ALA A 16 16.96 -6.29 -33.56
CA ALA A 16 17.45 -5.06 -32.95
C ALA A 16 16.55 -4.45 -31.84
N CYS A 17 15.56 -5.20 -31.34
CA CYS A 17 14.70 -4.76 -30.24
C CYS A 17 14.62 -5.83 -29.14
N SER A 18 15.72 -6.04 -28.44
CA SER A 18 15.71 -6.64 -27.11
C SER A 18 16.59 -5.78 -26.18
N PRO A 19 16.02 -5.06 -25.20
CA PRO A 19 16.85 -4.37 -24.21
C PRO A 19 17.54 -5.41 -23.32
N THR A 20 18.86 -5.30 -23.19
CA THR A 20 19.64 -6.07 -22.21
C THR A 20 19.30 -5.55 -20.82
N MET A 21 18.61 -6.36 -20.01
CA MET A 21 18.43 -6.12 -18.57
C MET A 21 19.81 -6.03 -17.91
N PRO A 22 20.19 -4.93 -17.25
CA PRO A 22 21.42 -4.87 -16.49
C PRO A 22 21.29 -5.74 -15.23
N ASP A 23 22.19 -6.71 -15.12
CA ASP A 23 22.40 -7.52 -13.91
C ASP A 23 22.75 -6.60 -12.73
N SER A 24 21.76 -6.32 -11.88
CA SER A 24 21.94 -5.47 -10.69
C SER A 24 22.45 -6.27 -9.47
N GLY A 25 22.98 -7.48 -9.68
CA GLY A 25 23.45 -8.37 -8.61
C GLY A 25 24.97 -8.50 -8.48
N ALA A 26 25.77 -8.01 -9.44
CA ALA A 26 27.21 -8.23 -9.45
C ALA A 26 27.98 -7.01 -8.93
N GLY A 27 28.13 -6.89 -7.60
CA GLY A 27 28.89 -5.78 -7.02
C GLY A 27 29.15 -5.77 -5.52
N ALA A 28 29.03 -6.89 -4.80
CA ALA A 28 29.65 -7.02 -3.49
C ALA A 28 31.11 -7.48 -3.67
N GLY A 29 31.97 -6.56 -4.11
CA GLY A 29 33.37 -6.86 -4.41
C GLY A 29 34.19 -5.59 -4.43
N THR A 30 34.97 -5.41 -3.37
CA THR A 30 35.96 -4.36 -3.12
C THR A 30 36.65 -3.83 -4.39
N ALA A 31 36.41 -2.56 -4.72
CA ALA A 31 37.22 -1.83 -5.66
C ALA A 31 37.66 -0.50 -5.04
N GLN A 32 38.94 -0.47 -4.66
CA GLN A 32 39.70 0.77 -4.53
C GLN A 32 39.61 1.50 -5.87
N SER A 33 39.19 2.77 -5.84
CA SER A 33 39.34 3.68 -6.97
C SER A 33 39.91 4.99 -6.45
N SER A 34 41.19 5.17 -6.77
CA SER A 34 41.95 6.39 -6.58
C SER A 34 41.37 7.49 -7.46
N GLY A 35 41.17 8.68 -6.88
CA GLY A 35 41.02 9.92 -7.63
C GLY A 35 39.60 10.47 -7.73
N VAL A 36 39.09 10.98 -6.61
CA VAL A 36 38.20 12.14 -6.64
C VAL A 36 38.54 13.04 -5.44
N THR A 37 39.16 14.17 -5.74
CA THR A 37 39.40 15.25 -4.79
C THR A 37 38.08 15.99 -4.56
N GLY A 38 37.56 15.92 -3.33
CA GLY A 38 36.57 16.88 -2.84
C GLY A 38 35.12 16.38 -2.74
N LEU A 39 34.87 15.44 -1.84
CA LEU A 39 33.57 15.27 -1.18
C LEU A 39 33.83 15.19 0.33
N PRO A 40 33.03 15.85 1.19
CA PRO A 40 33.21 15.76 2.64
C PRO A 40 33.02 14.30 3.10
N GLU A 41 33.89 13.85 4.00
CA GLU A 41 33.83 12.51 4.60
C GLU A 41 32.46 12.30 5.26
N ALA A 42 31.82 11.17 4.97
CA ALA A 42 30.54 10.82 5.58
C ALA A 42 30.70 10.74 7.10
N ALA A 43 29.90 11.50 7.84
CA ALA A 43 29.94 11.52 9.29
C ALA A 43 29.78 10.11 9.86
N ALA A 44 30.70 9.71 10.76
CA ALA A 44 30.62 8.42 11.44
C ALA A 44 29.31 8.33 12.24
N VAL A 45 28.47 7.36 11.89
CA VAL A 45 27.25 7.05 12.64
C VAL A 45 27.66 6.37 13.96
N SER A 46 27.52 7.09 15.07
CA SER A 46 27.69 6.52 16.41
C SER A 46 26.38 5.85 16.84
N SER A 47 26.39 4.52 16.98
CA SER A 47 25.31 3.79 17.64
C SER A 47 25.46 3.93 19.15
N GLN A 48 24.88 5.00 19.71
CA GLN A 48 24.68 5.12 21.15
C GLN A 48 23.57 4.14 21.56
N PRO A 49 23.83 3.16 22.45
CA PRO A 49 22.75 2.37 23.03
C PRO A 49 21.86 3.31 23.85
N ILE A 50 20.54 3.24 23.61
CA ILE A 50 19.55 3.99 24.38
C ILE A 50 19.72 3.57 25.85
N GLY A 51 20.12 4.51 26.70
CA GLY A 51 20.33 4.28 28.12
C GLY A 51 19.10 3.62 28.73
N ALA A 52 19.33 2.59 29.55
CA ALA A 52 18.34 1.77 30.25
C ALA A 52 17.62 2.52 31.38
N THR A 53 17.17 3.73 31.08
CA THR A 53 16.36 4.61 31.93
C THR A 53 15.50 5.44 30.98
N SER A 54 14.59 4.77 30.27
CA SER A 54 13.58 5.45 29.47
C SER A 54 12.21 5.02 29.97
N GLU A 55 11.27 5.96 29.98
CA GLU A 55 9.86 5.81 30.34
C GLU A 55 9.20 4.58 29.67
N GLY A 56 9.77 4.08 28.57
CA GLY A 56 9.38 2.83 27.91
C GLY A 56 9.52 1.56 28.77
N GLN A 57 10.43 1.50 29.74
CA GLN A 57 10.51 0.37 30.69
C GLN A 57 9.39 0.40 31.73
N ALA A 58 8.93 1.60 32.13
CA ALA A 58 7.78 1.74 33.02
C ALA A 58 6.49 1.33 32.31
N VAL A 59 6.31 1.74 31.05
CA VAL A 59 5.17 1.33 30.21
C VAL A 59 5.19 -0.18 29.92
N ALA A 60 6.37 -0.76 29.68
CA ALA A 60 6.51 -2.20 29.48
C ALA A 60 6.25 -3.01 30.77
N ALA A 61 6.65 -2.49 31.94
CA ALA A 61 6.37 -3.12 33.23
C ALA A 61 4.88 -3.05 33.59
N GLU A 62 4.22 -1.92 33.30
CA GLU A 62 2.79 -1.74 33.52
C GLU A 62 1.96 -2.61 32.58
N ALA A 63 2.35 -2.72 31.31
CA ALA A 63 1.74 -3.64 30.35
C ALA A 63 1.92 -5.11 30.77
N ALA A 64 3.11 -5.50 31.25
CA ALA A 64 3.36 -6.85 31.74
C ALA A 64 2.57 -7.19 33.00
N GLN A 65 2.31 -6.21 33.88
CA GLN A 65 1.43 -6.36 35.05
C GLN A 65 -0.04 -6.46 34.66
N ALA A 66 -0.51 -5.68 33.69
CA ALA A 66 -1.87 -5.77 33.17
C ALA A 66 -2.17 -7.11 32.46
N LEU A 67 -1.15 -7.70 31.82
CA LEU A 67 -1.25 -8.99 31.12
C LEU A 67 -0.91 -10.20 32.02
N GLY A 68 -0.41 -9.98 33.25
CA GLY A 68 -0.07 -11.04 34.20
C GLY A 68 1.22 -11.81 33.89
N LEU A 69 2.12 -11.28 33.04
CA LEU A 69 3.38 -11.94 32.65
C LEU A 69 4.53 -11.69 33.65
N SER A 70 4.26 -11.91 34.94
CA SER A 70 5.28 -11.75 35.99
C SER A 70 6.19 -12.98 36.05
N THR A 71 7.33 -12.95 35.34
CA THR A 71 8.41 -13.92 35.55
C THR A 71 9.74 -13.19 35.68
N PRO A 72 10.52 -13.40 36.76
CA PRO A 72 11.85 -12.80 36.86
C PRO A 72 12.78 -13.42 35.82
N ALA A 73 13.54 -12.57 35.14
CA ALA A 73 14.61 -12.97 34.23
C ALA A 73 15.64 -13.81 34.99
N GLN A 74 15.65 -15.13 34.76
CA GLN A 74 16.79 -15.97 35.05
C GLN A 74 17.68 -16.07 33.81
N THR A 75 18.90 -15.59 33.98
CA THR A 75 20.03 -15.71 33.08
C THR A 75 20.49 -17.17 32.98
N ALA A 76 20.55 -17.67 31.75
CA ALA A 76 21.43 -18.71 31.22
C ALA A 76 21.45 -20.12 31.88
N ASP A 77 21.12 -21.15 31.08
CA ASP A 77 22.13 -22.13 30.66
C ASP A 77 21.71 -22.83 29.35
N VAL A 78 22.69 -22.99 28.45
CA VAL A 78 22.56 -23.57 27.11
C VAL A 78 23.24 -24.94 27.14
N GLY A 79 22.49 -26.02 27.02
CA GLY A 79 23.06 -27.33 26.65
C GLY A 79 22.34 -28.58 27.15
N ALA A 80 21.50 -29.19 26.31
CA ALA A 80 21.48 -30.65 26.08
C ALA A 80 20.51 -31.02 24.93
N PRO A 81 20.85 -32.01 24.06
CA PRO A 81 20.26 -32.21 22.74
C PRO A 81 18.97 -33.06 22.68
N MET A 82 18.12 -32.76 21.70
CA MET A 82 16.94 -33.54 21.29
C MET A 82 17.35 -34.76 20.45
N ASN A 83 17.51 -35.94 21.07
CA ASN A 83 17.60 -37.22 20.38
C ASN A 83 16.74 -38.27 21.09
N ALA A 84 15.42 -38.20 20.87
CA ALA A 84 14.47 -39.26 21.27
C ALA A 84 13.32 -39.43 20.27
N MET A 85 13.57 -39.20 18.98
CA MET A 85 12.64 -39.55 17.89
C MET A 85 13.24 -40.73 17.10
N SER A 86 13.24 -41.92 17.72
CA SER A 86 13.45 -43.18 17.01
C SER A 86 12.10 -43.79 16.67
N SER A 87 11.58 -43.50 15.47
CA SER A 87 10.53 -44.33 14.86
C SER A 87 11.20 -45.37 13.96
N SER A 88 11.57 -46.50 14.57
CA SER A 88 11.84 -47.72 13.82
C SER A 88 10.53 -48.20 13.20
N SER A 89 10.42 -48.00 11.89
CA SER A 89 9.49 -48.70 11.02
C SER A 89 9.85 -50.19 11.01
N THR A 90 9.05 -51.02 11.67
CA THR A 90 9.04 -52.47 11.44
C THR A 90 7.66 -52.90 10.99
N LEU A 91 7.51 -53.04 9.67
CA LEU A 91 6.52 -53.92 9.04
C LEU A 91 6.83 -55.36 9.46
N ALA A 92 5.87 -56.03 10.10
CA ALA A 92 5.90 -57.48 10.26
C ALA A 92 4.49 -58.05 10.07
N THR A 93 4.37 -58.76 8.95
CA THR A 93 3.35 -59.69 8.49
C THR A 93 2.82 -60.64 9.57
N GLY A 94 1.51 -60.88 9.58
CA GLY A 94 0.89 -61.99 10.31
C GLY A 94 -0.63 -62.05 10.13
N THR A 95 -1.08 -62.89 9.20
CA THR A 95 -2.47 -63.26 8.96
C THR A 95 -2.98 -64.19 10.05
N SER A 96 -4.29 -64.09 10.35
CA SER A 96 -5.21 -65.14 10.84
C SER A 96 -5.79 -65.03 12.26
N GLU A 97 -7.13 -65.07 12.24
CA GLU A 97 -8.10 -65.61 13.21
C GLU A 97 -8.56 -64.82 14.44
N ALA A 98 -9.88 -64.96 14.65
CA ALA A 98 -10.75 -64.16 15.48
C ALA A 98 -10.60 -64.43 16.98
N ALA A 99 -10.73 -63.38 17.79
CA ALA A 99 -11.34 -63.45 19.12
C ALA A 99 -11.90 -62.06 19.49
N VAL A 100 -13.18 -62.05 19.87
CA VAL A 100 -13.92 -60.90 20.37
C VAL A 100 -13.32 -60.49 21.73
N GLU A 101 -12.90 -59.23 21.85
CA GLU A 101 -12.67 -58.60 23.15
C GLU A 101 -13.51 -57.32 23.15
N THR A 102 -14.61 -57.39 23.90
CA THR A 102 -15.47 -56.26 24.28
C THR A 102 -14.67 -55.28 25.14
N GLY A 103 -13.84 -54.46 24.48
CA GLY A 103 -13.25 -53.27 25.06
C GLY A 103 -14.16 -52.09 24.77
N ALA A 104 -14.92 -51.64 25.77
CA ALA A 104 -15.66 -50.38 25.68
C ALA A 104 -14.71 -49.26 25.19
N PRO A 105 -15.04 -48.51 24.13
CA PRO A 105 -14.26 -47.34 23.81
C PRO A 105 -14.49 -46.34 24.93
N ALA A 106 -13.46 -46.14 25.76
CA ALA A 106 -13.35 -44.94 26.58
C ALA A 106 -13.60 -43.77 25.63
N SER A 107 -14.74 -43.09 25.78
CA SER A 107 -15.12 -42.02 24.87
C SER A 107 -14.06 -40.92 24.98
N PRO A 108 -13.17 -40.73 23.98
CA PRO A 108 -12.54 -39.43 23.89
C PRO A 108 -13.71 -38.46 23.67
N ALA A 109 -13.70 -37.30 24.32
CA ALA A 109 -14.63 -36.23 24.01
C ALA A 109 -14.79 -36.16 22.48
N ALA A 110 -16.00 -36.41 21.99
CA ALA A 110 -16.25 -36.80 20.62
C ALA A 110 -15.58 -35.77 19.68
N LEU A 111 -14.58 -36.22 18.93
CA LEU A 111 -14.04 -35.46 17.81
C LEU A 111 -15.21 -35.11 16.90
N SER A 112 -15.29 -33.85 16.46
CA SER A 112 -16.34 -33.38 15.54
C SER A 112 -16.43 -34.31 14.34
N ASP A 113 -17.62 -34.80 14.01
CA ASP A 113 -17.87 -35.69 12.87
C ASP A 113 -18.03 -34.94 11.54
N GLU A 114 -17.74 -33.63 11.52
CA GLU A 114 -17.78 -32.73 10.35
C GLU A 114 -16.87 -33.19 9.19
N GLN A 115 -15.82 -33.97 9.50
CA GLN A 115 -14.93 -34.55 8.49
C GLN A 115 -15.33 -35.99 8.06
N ASN A 116 -16.42 -36.53 8.59
CA ASN A 116 -16.92 -37.87 8.23
C ASN A 116 -18.04 -37.76 7.20
N PHE A 117 -17.73 -38.10 5.93
CA PHE A 117 -18.66 -38.01 4.80
C PHE A 117 -19.96 -38.83 5.00
N GLN A 118 -19.92 -39.95 5.73
CA GLN A 118 -21.12 -40.75 6.00
C GLN A 118 -22.02 -40.06 7.03
N ALA A 119 -21.43 -39.46 8.07
CA ALA A 119 -22.17 -38.70 9.07
C ALA A 119 -22.81 -37.44 8.45
N VAL A 120 -22.05 -36.69 7.66
CA VAL A 120 -22.52 -35.47 6.99
C VAL A 120 -23.58 -35.78 5.95
N SER A 121 -23.38 -36.76 5.06
CA SER A 121 -24.39 -37.11 4.02
C SER A 121 -25.70 -37.66 4.59
N SER A 122 -25.69 -38.18 5.82
CA SER A 122 -26.92 -38.60 6.51
C SER A 122 -27.72 -37.44 7.11
N ARG A 123 -27.08 -36.28 7.35
CA ARG A 123 -27.68 -35.10 8.01
C ARG A 123 -27.95 -33.97 7.03
N GLU A 124 -27.01 -33.73 6.12
CA GLU A 124 -27.08 -32.70 5.10
C GLU A 124 -27.60 -33.30 3.80
N SER A 125 -28.73 -32.77 3.33
CA SER A 125 -29.35 -33.14 2.05
C SER A 125 -29.25 -31.99 1.06
N ILE A 126 -29.42 -32.31 -0.23
CA ILE A 126 -29.44 -31.30 -1.31
C ILE A 126 -30.57 -30.28 -1.08
N GLN A 127 -31.71 -30.74 -0.56
CA GLN A 127 -32.86 -29.89 -0.24
C GLN A 127 -32.53 -28.92 0.91
N SER A 128 -31.90 -29.41 1.99
CA SER A 128 -31.44 -28.57 3.11
C SER A 128 -30.48 -27.48 2.63
N ASP A 129 -29.52 -27.84 1.77
CA ASP A 129 -28.56 -26.87 1.25
C ASP A 129 -29.21 -25.84 0.32
N ALA A 130 -30.16 -26.26 -0.52
CA ALA A 130 -30.92 -25.36 -1.39
C ALA A 130 -31.77 -24.36 -0.59
N GLU A 131 -32.39 -24.78 0.52
CA GLU A 131 -33.14 -23.92 1.42
C GLU A 131 -32.22 -22.87 2.08
N ARG A 132 -31.08 -23.30 2.61
CA ARG A 132 -30.07 -22.39 3.19
C ARG A 132 -29.55 -21.38 2.16
N LEU A 133 -29.34 -21.82 0.91
CA LEU A 133 -28.91 -20.94 -0.17
C LEU A 133 -30.01 -19.94 -0.56
N ALA A 134 -31.28 -20.35 -0.52
CA ALA A 134 -32.42 -19.47 -0.73
C ALA A 134 -32.55 -18.43 0.39
N GLU A 135 -32.37 -18.83 1.65
CA GLU A 135 -32.35 -17.92 2.79
C GLU A 135 -31.20 -16.90 2.70
N ASN A 136 -29.99 -17.35 2.35
CA ASN A 136 -28.86 -16.45 2.14
C ASN A 136 -29.10 -15.47 1.00
N ARG A 137 -29.70 -15.93 -0.10
CA ARG A 137 -30.07 -15.05 -1.23
C ARG A 137 -31.17 -14.07 -0.86
N ALA A 138 -32.13 -14.46 -0.02
CA ALA A 138 -33.19 -13.59 0.48
C ALA A 138 -32.65 -12.48 1.41
N GLN A 139 -31.53 -12.73 2.08
CA GLN A 139 -30.84 -11.75 2.93
C GLN A 139 -29.75 -10.95 2.20
N TYR A 140 -29.42 -11.32 0.97
CA TYR A 140 -28.40 -10.62 0.20
C TYR A 140 -28.88 -9.22 -0.21
N VAL A 141 -28.16 -8.19 0.23
CA VAL A 141 -28.39 -6.80 -0.16
C VAL A 141 -27.20 -6.31 -0.95
N GLN A 142 -27.43 -6.00 -2.22
CA GLN A 142 -26.44 -5.34 -3.07
C GLN A 142 -26.58 -3.82 -2.92
N ILE A 143 -25.55 -3.17 -2.41
CA ILE A 143 -25.49 -1.71 -2.33
C ILE A 143 -24.80 -1.19 -3.58
N GLN A 144 -25.55 -0.49 -4.42
CA GLN A 144 -24.97 0.14 -5.61
C GLN A 144 -24.05 1.30 -5.21
N PRO A 145 -22.90 1.48 -5.89
CA PRO A 145 -22.06 2.66 -5.71
C PRO A 145 -22.90 3.92 -5.90
N THR A 146 -22.98 4.74 -4.84
CA THR A 146 -23.63 6.05 -4.91
C THR A 146 -22.54 7.11 -5.05
N GLU A 147 -22.80 8.14 -5.85
CA GLU A 147 -21.88 9.27 -5.97
C GLU A 147 -21.61 9.88 -4.59
N LEU A 148 -20.34 10.23 -4.34
CA LEU A 148 -19.98 10.94 -3.12
C LEU A 148 -20.72 12.28 -3.09
N PRO A 149 -21.31 12.68 -1.95
CA PRO A 149 -21.95 13.97 -1.85
C PRO A 149 -20.94 15.06 -2.20
N GLN A 150 -21.36 16.01 -3.05
CA GLN A 150 -20.58 17.22 -3.26
C GLN A 150 -20.41 17.92 -1.91
N ARG A 151 -19.20 18.41 -1.66
CA ARG A 151 -18.89 19.10 -0.40
C ARG A 151 -19.69 20.38 -0.30
N GLU A 152 -20.84 20.31 0.36
CA GLU A 152 -21.63 21.46 0.80
C GLU A 152 -20.89 22.09 2.00
N GLY A 153 -20.25 23.26 1.81
CA GLY A 153 -19.71 24.05 2.92
C GLY A 153 -18.19 24.32 2.95
N GLY A 154 -17.45 24.06 1.87
CA GLY A 154 -16.15 24.71 1.67
C GLY A 154 -16.35 26.10 1.06
N GLY A 155 -16.78 27.09 1.84
CA GLY A 155 -17.23 28.40 1.33
C GLY A 155 -16.15 29.30 0.72
N GLY A 156 -14.89 28.83 0.66
CA GLY A 156 -13.78 29.49 -0.02
C GLY A 156 -13.53 28.89 -1.41
N ALA A 157 -12.87 29.66 -2.27
CA ALA A 157 -12.47 29.20 -3.59
C ALA A 157 -11.59 27.94 -3.49
N SER A 158 -11.98 26.87 -4.18
CA SER A 158 -11.26 25.59 -4.17
C SER A 158 -9.91 25.70 -4.89
N ILE A 159 -8.83 25.62 -4.13
CA ILE A 159 -7.45 25.60 -4.67
C ILE A 159 -7.22 24.39 -5.58
N VAL A 160 -7.87 23.26 -5.30
CA VAL A 160 -7.79 22.03 -6.12
C VAL A 160 -8.45 22.27 -7.47
N GLN A 161 -9.68 22.82 -7.47
CA GLN A 161 -10.38 23.15 -8.71
C GLN A 161 -9.56 24.12 -9.55
N TYR A 162 -8.96 25.13 -8.92
CA TYR A 162 -8.11 26.10 -9.60
C TYR A 162 -6.83 25.46 -10.17
N ALA A 163 -6.19 24.54 -9.44
CA ALA A 163 -5.03 23.80 -9.91
C ALA A 163 -5.35 22.98 -11.18
N LEU A 164 -6.53 22.37 -11.22
CA LEU A 164 -6.99 21.53 -12.33
C LEU A 164 -7.48 22.34 -13.54
N GLN A 165 -7.97 23.55 -13.33
CA GLN A 165 -8.44 24.45 -14.41
C GLN A 165 -7.29 25.19 -15.09
N THR A 166 -6.21 25.48 -14.36
CA THR A 166 -5.04 26.19 -14.88
C THR A 166 -4.07 25.23 -15.56
N THR A 167 -3.37 25.72 -16.59
CA THR A 167 -2.39 24.93 -17.36
C THR A 167 -0.99 25.51 -17.32
N ASN A 168 -0.83 26.78 -16.91
CA ASN A 168 0.45 27.44 -16.82
C ASN A 168 1.33 26.83 -15.73
N ALA A 169 2.64 26.88 -15.94
CA ALA A 169 3.64 26.46 -14.96
C ALA A 169 3.81 27.54 -13.87
N LYS A 170 4.35 27.13 -12.71
CA LYS A 170 4.77 28.08 -11.67
C LYS A 170 5.86 29.01 -12.22
N GLY A 171 5.74 30.30 -11.94
CA GLY A 171 6.55 31.39 -12.48
C GLY A 171 6.23 31.79 -13.92
N GLN A 172 5.29 31.11 -14.59
CA GLN A 172 4.86 31.50 -15.93
C GLN A 172 3.85 32.64 -15.85
N GLN A 173 4.32 33.85 -16.13
CA GLN A 173 3.48 35.04 -16.12
C GLN A 173 2.28 34.92 -17.08
N MET A 174 1.07 35.02 -16.52
CA MET A 174 -0.20 35.07 -17.24
C MET A 174 -0.90 36.44 -17.09
N TYR A 175 -0.54 37.18 -16.04
CA TYR A 175 -1.15 38.46 -15.67
C TYR A 175 -0.07 39.53 -15.55
N ASN A 176 -0.33 40.70 -16.13
CA ASN A 176 0.60 41.82 -16.02
C ASN A 176 0.54 42.43 -14.61
N ARG A 177 1.70 42.57 -13.97
CA ARG A 177 1.88 43.14 -12.63
C ARG A 177 2.90 44.27 -12.72
N ALA A 178 2.44 45.51 -12.57
CA ALA A 178 3.31 46.67 -12.48
C ALA A 178 3.18 47.28 -11.08
N ASN A 179 3.92 46.72 -10.12
CA ASN A 179 3.83 47.13 -8.72
C ASN A 179 5.19 47.66 -8.23
N PHE A 180 5.21 48.93 -7.81
CA PHE A 180 6.36 49.48 -7.10
C PHE A 180 6.55 48.72 -5.78
N ASN A 181 7.77 48.26 -5.52
CA ASN A 181 8.13 47.52 -4.32
C ASN A 181 7.35 46.20 -4.14
N ALA A 182 7.05 45.50 -5.25
CA ALA A 182 6.30 44.24 -5.26
C ALA A 182 6.90 43.20 -4.32
N GLU A 183 8.23 43.03 -4.34
CA GLU A 183 8.94 42.02 -3.56
C GLU A 183 8.78 42.21 -2.04
N ALA A 184 9.01 43.42 -1.52
CA ALA A 184 8.85 43.64 -0.08
C ALA A 184 7.38 43.53 0.35
N ARG A 185 6.42 43.87 -0.53
CA ARG A 185 5.00 43.63 -0.24
C ARG A 185 4.67 42.15 -0.25
N PHE A 186 5.19 41.39 -1.19
CA PHE A 186 5.03 39.95 -1.31
C PHE A 186 5.51 39.25 -0.03
N GLN A 187 6.77 39.45 0.36
CA GLN A 187 7.36 38.82 1.53
C GLN A 187 6.54 39.09 2.82
N ARG A 188 6.18 40.36 3.05
CA ARG A 188 5.37 40.74 4.23
C ARG A 188 3.97 40.14 4.22
N ASN A 189 3.33 40.05 3.05
CA ASN A 189 1.95 39.58 2.98
C ASN A 189 1.88 38.04 2.97
N CYS A 190 2.84 37.36 2.36
CA CYS A 190 2.95 35.90 2.41
C CYS A 190 3.24 35.39 3.82
N ALA A 191 4.05 36.13 4.61
CA ALA A 191 4.30 35.80 6.02
C ALA A 191 3.04 35.83 6.92
N LYS A 192 1.91 36.34 6.44
CA LYS A 192 0.64 36.37 7.20
C LYS A 192 -0.10 35.02 7.17
N TYR A 193 0.24 34.15 6.23
CA TYR A 193 -0.45 32.88 6.04
C TYR A 193 0.36 31.72 6.61
N PRO A 194 -0.29 30.76 7.28
CA PRO A 194 0.40 29.61 7.86
C PRO A 194 0.90 28.60 6.80
N SER A 195 0.37 28.66 5.57
CA SER A 195 0.80 27.81 4.47
C SER A 195 0.51 28.48 3.11
N SER A 196 1.21 28.03 2.07
CA SER A 196 0.96 28.48 0.69
C SER A 196 -0.46 28.15 0.22
N ASP A 197 -1.03 27.02 0.63
CA ASP A 197 -2.41 26.64 0.30
C ASP A 197 -3.41 27.66 0.86
N ARG A 198 -3.21 28.11 2.10
CA ARG A 198 -4.07 29.15 2.72
C ARG A 198 -3.88 30.52 2.09
N ALA A 199 -2.67 30.83 1.64
CA ALA A 199 -2.43 32.04 0.87
C ALA A 199 -3.15 31.99 -0.49
N GLN A 200 -3.14 30.85 -1.17
CA GLN A 200 -3.84 30.64 -2.44
C GLN A 200 -5.36 30.74 -2.28
N GLU A 201 -5.94 30.10 -1.25
CA GLU A 201 -7.36 30.19 -0.95
C GLU A 201 -7.77 31.67 -0.74
N ALA A 202 -7.07 32.38 0.14
CA ALA A 202 -7.33 33.79 0.41
C ALA A 202 -7.12 34.69 -0.82
N PHE A 203 -6.14 34.37 -1.66
CA PHE A 203 -5.90 35.06 -2.93
C PHE A 203 -7.10 34.92 -3.86
N LEU A 204 -7.58 33.70 -4.07
CA LEU A 204 -8.74 33.41 -4.91
C LEU A 204 -10.01 34.09 -4.35
N ASP A 205 -10.22 34.04 -3.03
CA ASP A 205 -11.35 34.71 -2.37
C ASP A 205 -11.31 36.25 -2.52
N ALA A 206 -10.12 36.84 -2.56
CA ALA A 206 -9.95 38.29 -2.69
C ALA A 206 -10.07 38.83 -4.15
N GLY A 207 -10.32 37.95 -5.11
CA GLY A 207 -10.44 38.26 -6.55
C GLY A 207 -9.40 37.58 -7.43
N GLY A 208 -8.54 36.73 -6.84
CA GLY A 208 -7.61 35.87 -7.54
C GLY A 208 -6.67 36.61 -8.48
N PRO A 209 -6.26 35.96 -9.58
CA PRO A 209 -5.24 36.51 -10.46
C PRO A 209 -5.71 37.71 -11.29
N GLN A 210 -7.02 37.91 -11.45
CA GLN A 210 -7.54 39.12 -12.06
C GLN A 210 -7.31 40.35 -11.18
N ARG A 211 -7.31 40.20 -9.84
CA ARG A 211 -7.19 41.32 -8.92
C ARG A 211 -6.38 40.98 -7.66
N ASP A 212 -5.06 40.99 -7.80
CA ASP A 212 -4.12 40.82 -6.69
C ASP A 212 -4.03 42.06 -5.78
N ARG A 213 -5.05 42.29 -4.95
CA ARG A 213 -5.07 43.41 -3.99
C ARG A 213 -4.04 43.23 -2.87
N MET A 214 -3.75 41.99 -2.54
CA MET A 214 -2.90 41.62 -1.42
C MET A 214 -1.42 41.57 -1.80
N GLY A 215 -1.08 41.62 -3.10
CA GLY A 215 0.29 41.55 -3.56
C GLY A 215 0.90 40.19 -3.28
N LEU A 216 0.13 39.11 -3.46
CA LEU A 216 0.58 37.73 -3.21
C LEU A 216 1.17 37.07 -4.45
N ASP A 217 0.94 37.62 -5.64
CA ASP A 217 1.35 37.07 -6.95
C ASP A 217 2.06 38.18 -7.76
N PRO A 218 3.32 38.51 -7.40
CA PRO A 218 4.08 39.62 -8.00
C PRO A 218 4.59 39.29 -9.40
N ASP A 219 4.83 38.02 -9.69
CA ASP A 219 5.22 37.47 -11.00
C ASP A 219 4.02 37.27 -11.92
N GLY A 220 2.80 37.27 -11.39
CA GLY A 220 1.58 37.26 -12.19
C GLY A 220 1.32 35.90 -12.82
N ASP A 221 1.81 34.81 -12.24
CA ASP A 221 1.54 33.45 -12.71
C ASP A 221 0.17 32.94 -12.21
N GLY A 222 -0.47 33.71 -11.32
CA GLY A 222 -1.76 33.38 -10.72
C GLY A 222 -1.68 32.36 -9.60
N PHE A 223 -0.48 32.14 -9.05
CA PHE A 223 -0.20 31.32 -7.89
C PHE A 223 0.37 32.20 -6.78
N ALA A 224 -0.38 32.29 -5.69
CA ALA A 224 -0.05 33.12 -4.55
C ALA A 224 1.14 32.55 -3.77
N CYS A 225 2.03 33.45 -3.35
CA CYS A 225 3.16 33.12 -2.50
C CYS A 225 4.04 32.04 -3.13
N TYR A 226 4.21 30.93 -2.43
CA TYR A 226 5.04 29.81 -2.90
C TYR A 226 4.18 28.64 -3.37
N TRP A 227 2.89 28.85 -3.61
CA TRP A 227 1.96 27.80 -3.99
C TRP A 227 2.37 27.13 -5.29
N ASP A 228 2.10 25.83 -5.40
CA ASP A 228 2.46 25.01 -6.56
C ASP A 228 1.27 24.12 -6.94
N PRO A 229 0.72 24.25 -8.17
CA PRO A 229 -0.39 23.40 -8.61
C PRO A 229 0.04 21.97 -8.97
N ALA A 230 1.34 21.70 -9.15
CA ALA A 230 1.83 20.43 -9.68
C ALA A 230 1.37 19.19 -8.89
N PRO A 231 1.39 19.17 -7.54
CA PRO A 231 0.91 18.01 -6.78
C PRO A 231 -0.57 17.69 -7.03
N PHE A 232 -1.41 18.71 -7.17
CA PHE A 232 -2.85 18.55 -7.45
C PHE A 232 -3.11 18.04 -8.87
N ARG A 233 -2.33 18.52 -9.84
CA ARG A 233 -2.40 18.06 -11.24
C ARG A 233 -1.90 16.62 -11.38
N ALA A 234 -0.85 16.25 -10.66
CA ALA A 234 -0.32 14.89 -10.64
C ALA A 234 -1.32 13.88 -10.06
N ALA A 235 -2.05 14.26 -9.00
CA ALA A 235 -3.09 13.42 -8.41
C ALA A 235 -4.21 13.07 -9.41
N LYS A 236 -4.56 13.97 -10.33
CA LYS A 236 -5.52 13.68 -11.42
C LYS A 236 -5.00 12.62 -12.38
N ALA A 237 -3.69 12.63 -12.69
CA ALA A 237 -3.09 11.68 -13.63
C ALA A 237 -2.93 10.27 -13.03
N GLY A 238 -2.90 10.15 -11.70
CA GLY A 238 -2.84 8.86 -11.00
C GLY A 238 -4.21 8.29 -10.61
N ALA A 239 -5.30 9.01 -10.86
CA ALA A 239 -6.65 8.53 -10.57
C ALA A 239 -7.04 7.42 -11.57
N PRO A 240 -7.54 6.26 -11.12
CA PRO A 240 -8.05 5.23 -12.03
C PRO A 240 -9.20 5.81 -12.86
N ASP A 241 -9.36 5.32 -14.09
CA ASP A 241 -10.52 5.67 -14.92
C ASP A 241 -11.80 5.39 -14.14
N VAL A 242 -12.76 6.32 -14.24
CA VAL A 242 -14.06 6.17 -13.59
C VAL A 242 -14.67 4.87 -14.11
N VAL A 243 -14.89 3.90 -13.21
CA VAL A 243 -15.58 2.66 -13.53
C VAL A 243 -17.02 3.02 -13.86
N THR A 244 -17.32 3.13 -15.15
CA THR A 244 -18.65 3.50 -15.67
C THR A 244 -19.60 2.32 -15.76
N GLN A 245 -19.08 1.10 -15.62
CA GLN A 245 -19.86 -0.12 -15.66
C GLN A 245 -19.32 -1.11 -14.63
N TYR A 246 -20.16 -1.42 -13.64
CA TYR A 246 -19.96 -2.57 -12.78
C TYR A 246 -20.68 -3.74 -13.44
N VAL A 247 -19.93 -4.78 -13.81
CA VAL A 247 -20.51 -6.01 -14.34
C VAL A 247 -20.64 -6.97 -13.17
N ASP A 248 -21.87 -7.31 -12.81
CA ASP A 248 -22.15 -8.40 -11.89
C ASP A 248 -21.75 -9.70 -12.57
N VAL A 249 -20.60 -10.25 -12.17
CA VAL A 249 -20.20 -11.59 -12.57
C VAL A 249 -20.88 -12.55 -11.61
N GLU A 250 -22.11 -12.95 -11.93
CA GLU A 250 -22.67 -14.17 -11.32
C GLU A 250 -21.83 -15.35 -11.80
N THR A 251 -20.96 -15.86 -10.93
CA THR A 251 -20.38 -17.19 -11.12
C THR A 251 -21.52 -18.20 -11.18
N PRO A 252 -21.76 -18.88 -12.31
CA PRO A 252 -22.74 -19.93 -12.37
C PRO A 252 -22.27 -21.02 -11.42
N GLY A 253 -23.06 -21.30 -10.38
CA GLY A 253 -22.89 -22.52 -9.62
C GLY A 253 -22.98 -23.68 -10.61
N VAL A 254 -21.87 -24.38 -10.82
CA VAL A 254 -21.82 -25.59 -11.64
C VAL A 254 -22.69 -26.61 -10.92
N SER A 255 -23.91 -26.78 -11.41
CA SER A 255 -24.74 -27.94 -11.10
C SER A 255 -24.22 -29.11 -11.94
N GLU A 256 -23.34 -29.91 -11.36
CA GLU A 256 -23.05 -31.28 -11.84
C GLU A 256 -24.20 -32.23 -11.50
#